data_AF-A0A0N5C2X0-F1
#
_entry.id   AF-A0A0N5C2X0-F1
#
_cell.length_a   1.000
_cell.length_b   1.000
_cell.length_c   1.000
_cell.angle_alpha   90.00
_cell.angle_beta   90.00
_cell.angle_gamma   90.00
#
_symmetry.space_group_name_H-M   'P 1'
#
loop_
_entity.id
_entity.type
_entity.pdbx_description
1 polymer ?
#
loop_
_entity_poly.entity_id
_entity_poly.type
_entity_poly.pdbx_seq_one_letter_code
_entity_poly.pdbx_strand_id
1 'polypeptide(L)'
;MKYLITSIILAIVIFAAINGNQSSSPKSPKWKKWRGNKTFPEEIARNATYLYNNETGENYKLVKVNSTFTRVINDTDRYKVKFCATNCTKKKQPKENTKDKIKKKSYSNYETNCDQFHAVLTVKNSTGHRRLTVTKDGTNTTYNSKKVSTTTLRPVSELPKKKKNRN
;
A
#
# COMPACT_ATOMS: atom_id res chain seq x y z
N MET A 1 14.12 -63.11 18.56
CA MET A 1 14.10 -62.46 17.22
C MET A 1 12.94 -61.47 16.99
N LYS A 2 11.89 -61.42 17.83
CA LYS A 2 10.74 -60.50 17.62
C LYS A 2 11.05 -59.00 17.90
N TYR A 3 11.99 -58.71 18.80
CA TYR A 3 12.35 -57.34 19.21
C TYR A 3 13.26 -56.59 18.24
N LEU A 4 13.91 -57.31 17.32
CA LEU A 4 14.86 -56.73 16.37
C LEU A 4 14.11 -56.01 15.24
N ILE A 5 13.01 -56.61 14.77
CA ILE A 5 12.14 -56.02 13.74
C ILE A 5 11.45 -54.75 14.27
N THR A 6 10.96 -54.77 15.51
CA THR A 6 10.31 -53.60 16.12
C THR A 6 11.28 -52.43 16.34
N SER A 7 12.55 -52.73 16.68
CA SER A 7 13.60 -51.71 16.83
C SER A 7 13.96 -51.04 15.49
N ILE A 8 14.02 -51.80 14.39
CA ILE A 8 14.30 -51.26 13.06
C ILE A 8 13.16 -50.34 12.59
N ILE A 9 11.90 -50.74 12.78
CA ILE A 9 10.74 -49.93 12.39
C ILE A 9 10.72 -48.61 13.18
N LEU A 10 10.97 -48.67 14.50
CA LEU A 10 11.01 -47.48 15.35
C LEU A 10 12.13 -46.52 14.92
N ALA A 11 13.31 -47.06 14.57
CA ALA A 11 14.44 -46.26 14.10
C ALA A 11 14.13 -45.52 12.78
N ILE A 12 13.47 -46.18 11.82
CA ILE A 12 13.08 -45.57 10.54
C ILE A 12 12.07 -44.43 10.77
N VAL A 13 11.09 -44.62 11.65
CA VAL A 13 10.09 -43.59 11.98
C VAL A 13 10.75 -42.37 12.63
N ILE A 14 11.68 -42.58 13.56
CA ILE A 14 12.42 -41.49 14.21
C ILE A 14 13.31 -40.77 13.18
N PHE A 15 14.00 -41.50 12.31
CA PHE A 15 14.87 -40.91 11.28
C PHE A 15 14.08 -40.09 10.25
N ALA A 16 12.90 -40.59 9.83
CA ALA A 16 11.99 -39.86 8.95
C ALA A 16 11.40 -38.60 9.63
N ALA A 17 11.08 -38.66 10.92
CA ALA A 17 10.58 -37.52 11.68
C ALA A 17 11.65 -36.42 11.86
N ILE A 18 12.91 -36.80 12.10
CA ILE A 18 14.03 -35.84 12.26
C ILE A 18 14.37 -35.18 10.91
N ASN A 19 14.42 -35.95 9.81
CA ASN A 19 14.72 -35.42 8.49
C ASN A 19 13.57 -34.61 7.88
N GLY A 20 12.32 -34.85 8.30
CA GLY A 20 11.15 -34.08 7.85
C GLY A 20 11.12 -32.62 8.34
N ASN A 21 11.89 -32.29 9.39
CA ASN A 21 11.90 -30.94 9.98
C ASN A 21 12.87 -29.96 9.33
N GLN A 22 13.67 -30.39 8.35
CA GLN A 22 14.38 -29.46 7.48
C GLN A 22 13.47 -29.01 6.33
N SER A 23 12.31 -28.43 6.68
CA SER A 23 11.58 -27.58 5.75
C SER A 23 12.43 -26.35 5.47
N SER A 24 13.29 -26.47 4.47
CA SER A 24 13.89 -25.37 3.74
C SER A 24 12.78 -24.62 2.99
N SER A 25 11.85 -24.03 3.74
CA SER A 25 10.86 -23.12 3.20
C SER A 25 11.62 -22.07 2.40
N PRO A 26 11.40 -21.97 1.07
CA PRO A 26 12.15 -21.03 0.26
C PRO A 26 11.99 -19.64 0.86
N LYS A 27 13.12 -19.04 1.24
CA LYS A 27 13.16 -17.72 1.88
C LYS A 27 12.40 -16.75 0.98
N SER A 28 11.32 -16.16 1.50
CA SER A 28 10.48 -15.26 0.71
C SER A 28 11.33 -14.20 0.01
N PRO A 29 11.12 -13.97 -1.29
CA PRO A 29 11.94 -13.03 -2.05
C PRO A 29 11.88 -11.63 -1.43
N LYS A 30 13.06 -11.01 -1.31
CA LYS A 30 13.23 -9.67 -0.77
C LYS A 30 12.54 -8.64 -1.69
N TRP A 31 12.02 -7.57 -1.08
CA TRP A 31 11.54 -6.41 -1.82
C TRP A 31 12.70 -5.76 -2.59
N LYS A 32 12.49 -5.50 -3.88
CA LYS A 32 13.43 -4.79 -4.75
C LYS A 32 12.88 -3.41 -5.07
N LYS A 33 13.75 -2.41 -5.27
CA LYS A 33 13.31 -1.08 -5.70
C LYS A 33 12.63 -1.18 -7.08
N TRP A 34 11.44 -0.59 -7.23
CA TRP A 34 10.77 -0.51 -8.52
C TRP A 34 11.54 0.43 -9.45
N ARG A 35 11.81 -0.02 -10.68
CA ARG A 35 12.55 0.74 -11.71
C ARG A 35 11.71 1.13 -12.93
N GLY A 36 10.43 0.79 -12.95
CA GLY A 36 9.54 1.11 -14.05
C GLY A 36 9.06 2.57 -14.04
N ASN A 37 8.03 2.86 -14.83
CA ASN A 37 7.44 4.20 -14.93
C ASN A 37 6.98 4.71 -13.56
N LYS A 38 7.24 6.00 -13.29
CA LYS A 38 6.84 6.72 -12.07
C LYS A 38 5.33 6.94 -11.98
N THR A 39 4.62 6.98 -13.10
CA THR A 39 3.15 7.16 -13.12
C THR A 39 2.42 6.01 -12.42
N PHE A 40 2.91 4.78 -12.59
CA PHE A 40 2.26 3.60 -12.03
C PHE A 40 2.23 3.60 -10.48
N PRO A 41 3.35 3.85 -9.77
CA PRO A 41 3.31 4.05 -8.33
C PRO A 41 2.45 5.23 -7.85
N GLU A 42 2.39 6.31 -8.62
CA GLU A 42 1.50 7.44 -8.29
C GLU A 42 0.03 7.04 -8.37
N GLU A 43 -0.38 6.29 -9.39
CA GLU A 43 -1.73 5.75 -9.50
C GLU A 43 -2.10 4.85 -8.32
N ILE A 44 -1.17 3.97 -7.90
CA ILE A 44 -1.34 3.14 -6.70
C ILE A 44 -1.57 4.03 -5.47
N ALA A 45 -0.74 5.06 -5.27
CA ALA A 45 -0.85 5.96 -4.13
C ALA A 45 -2.17 6.76 -4.14
N ARG A 46 -2.62 7.24 -5.31
CA ARG A 46 -3.91 7.95 -5.45
C ARG A 46 -5.09 7.04 -5.13
N ASN A 47 -5.11 5.83 -5.68
CA ASN A 47 -6.17 4.87 -5.42
C ASN A 47 -6.17 4.41 -3.96
N ALA A 48 -5.01 4.29 -3.34
CA ALA A 48 -4.88 3.96 -1.92
C ALA A 48 -5.42 5.10 -1.04
N THR A 49 -5.11 6.36 -1.39
CA THR A 49 -5.66 7.53 -0.70
C THR A 49 -7.18 7.56 -0.82
N TYR A 50 -7.72 7.30 -2.01
CA TYR A 50 -9.17 7.23 -2.25
C TYR A 50 -9.83 6.12 -1.43
N LEU A 51 -9.24 4.92 -1.42
CA LEU A 51 -9.71 3.81 -0.61
C LEU A 51 -9.75 4.19 0.88
N TYR A 52 -8.68 4.79 1.40
CA TYR A 52 -8.62 5.20 2.79
C TYR A 52 -9.70 6.24 3.14
N ASN A 53 -9.87 7.26 2.31
CA ASN A 53 -10.90 8.29 2.49
C ASN A 53 -12.31 7.69 2.50
N ASN A 54 -12.59 6.76 1.59
CA ASN A 54 -13.91 6.10 1.54
C ASN A 54 -14.20 5.26 2.78
N GLU A 55 -13.19 4.57 3.32
CA GLU A 55 -13.37 3.69 4.48
C GLU A 55 -13.39 4.45 5.82
N THR A 56 -12.75 5.62 5.89
CA THR A 56 -12.65 6.42 7.13
C THR A 56 -13.58 7.64 7.16
N GLY A 57 -14.08 8.09 6.00
CA GLY A 57 -14.74 9.39 5.86
C GLY A 57 -13.78 10.59 5.94
N GLU A 58 -12.48 10.37 6.08
CA GLU A 58 -11.48 11.45 6.07
C GLU A 58 -11.22 11.99 4.65
N ASN A 59 -10.53 13.13 4.55
CA ASN A 59 -10.23 13.76 3.28
C ASN A 59 -8.72 13.99 3.11
N TYR A 60 -7.97 12.93 2.85
CA TYR A 60 -6.56 13.05 2.48
C TYR A 60 -6.38 13.36 1.01
N LYS A 61 -5.34 14.14 0.72
CA LYS A 61 -4.84 14.37 -0.63
C LYS A 61 -3.39 13.91 -0.71
N LEU A 62 -3.08 13.09 -1.72
CA LEU A 62 -1.72 12.68 -2.04
C LEU A 62 -0.84 13.91 -2.29
N VAL A 63 0.30 13.96 -1.62
CA VAL A 63 1.33 15.01 -1.78
C VAL A 63 2.48 14.47 -2.62
N LYS A 64 3.11 13.37 -2.19
CA LYS A 64 4.24 12.76 -2.90
C LYS A 64 4.38 11.28 -2.63
N VAL A 65 4.98 10.56 -3.57
CA VAL A 65 5.44 9.18 -3.41
C VAL A 65 6.88 9.20 -2.91
N ASN A 66 7.14 8.54 -1.78
CA ASN A 66 8.45 8.55 -1.13
C ASN A 66 9.33 7.39 -1.57
N SER A 67 8.77 6.18 -1.65
CA SER A 67 9.53 5.00 -2.07
C SER A 67 8.63 3.92 -2.65
N THR A 68 9.20 3.14 -3.57
CA THR A 68 8.48 2.18 -4.39
C THR A 68 9.26 0.88 -4.50
N PHE A 69 8.62 -0.22 -4.20
CA PHE A 69 9.21 -1.54 -4.20
C PHE A 69 8.33 -2.55 -4.91
N THR A 70 8.95 -3.59 -5.46
CA THR A 70 8.25 -4.71 -6.07
C THR A 70 8.86 -6.04 -5.58
N ARG A 71 8.05 -7.09 -5.61
CA ARG A 71 8.50 -8.48 -5.51
C ARG A 71 7.47 -9.41 -6.14
N VAL A 72 7.92 -10.60 -6.52
CA VAL A 72 7.07 -11.66 -7.05
C VAL A 72 7.11 -12.84 -6.08
N ILE A 73 5.96 -13.39 -5.71
CA ILE A 73 5.83 -14.57 -4.85
C ILE A 73 4.82 -15.51 -5.49
N ASN A 74 5.23 -16.71 -5.88
CA ASN A 74 4.34 -17.77 -6.39
C ASN A 74 3.26 -17.22 -7.35
N ASP A 75 3.69 -16.69 -8.50
CA ASP A 75 2.81 -16.11 -9.54
C ASP A 75 2.03 -14.85 -9.11
N THR A 76 2.42 -14.23 -8.01
CA THR A 76 1.79 -13.01 -7.50
C THR A 76 2.77 -11.85 -7.48
N ASP A 77 2.52 -10.85 -8.31
CA ASP A 77 3.23 -9.58 -8.28
C ASP A 77 2.72 -8.74 -7.11
N ARG A 78 3.65 -8.14 -6.37
CA ARG A 78 3.32 -7.20 -5.30
C ARG A 78 4.09 -5.91 -5.50
N TYR A 79 3.38 -4.80 -5.44
CA TYR A 79 3.93 -3.45 -5.56
C TYR A 79 3.65 -2.70 -4.26
N LYS A 80 4.70 -2.35 -3.53
CA LYS A 80 4.64 -1.58 -2.29
C LYS A 80 4.99 -0.13 -2.57
N VAL A 81 4.13 0.78 -2.17
CA VAL A 81 4.32 2.23 -2.32
C VAL A 81 4.21 2.87 -0.95
N LYS A 82 5.26 3.57 -0.51
CA LYS A 82 5.20 4.48 0.64
C LYS A 82 4.99 5.89 0.13
N PHE A 83 4.02 6.60 0.68
CA PHE A 83 3.65 7.92 0.21
C PHE A 83 3.20 8.82 1.36
N CYS A 84 3.19 10.12 1.08
CA CYS A 84 2.86 11.19 2.00
C CYS A 84 1.56 11.83 1.52
N ALA A 85 0.57 11.93 2.39
CA ALA A 85 -0.73 12.55 2.10
C ALA A 85 -1.12 13.52 3.22
N THR A 86 -1.75 14.63 2.85
CA THR A 86 -2.15 15.68 3.79
C THR A 86 -3.65 15.68 4.00
N ASN A 87 -4.07 15.81 5.26
CA ASN A 87 -5.48 15.88 5.59
C ASN A 87 -6.04 17.27 5.27
N CYS A 88 -7.02 17.33 4.38
CA CYS A 88 -7.64 18.55 3.88
C CYS A 88 -8.76 19.10 4.78
N THR A 89 -9.31 18.32 5.72
CA THR A 89 -10.34 18.83 6.66
C THR A 89 -9.77 19.71 7.77
N LYS A 90 -8.45 19.70 8.01
CA LYS A 90 -7.79 20.52 9.06
C LYS A 90 -7.61 22.01 8.72
N LYS A 91 -8.40 22.59 7.80
CA LYS A 91 -8.34 24.03 7.48
C LYS A 91 -9.70 24.73 7.56
N LYS A 92 -10.19 24.88 8.79
CA LYS A 92 -10.92 26.08 9.22
C LYS A 92 -10.30 26.58 10.52
N GLN A 93 -9.06 27.07 10.47
CA GLN A 93 -8.73 28.14 11.42
C GLN A 93 -9.36 29.41 10.86
N PRO A 94 -10.26 30.09 11.59
CA PRO A 94 -10.71 31.41 11.20
C PRO A 94 -9.47 32.31 11.23
N LYS A 95 -9.02 32.76 10.06
CA LYS A 95 -8.09 33.88 10.03
C LYS A 95 -8.90 35.09 10.41
N GLU A 96 -8.60 35.64 11.58
CA GLU A 96 -8.98 37.00 11.93
C GLU A 96 -8.73 37.93 10.75
N ASN A 97 -9.72 38.78 10.54
CA ASN A 97 -9.68 39.85 9.58
C ASN A 97 -8.47 40.75 9.87
N THR A 98 -7.44 40.65 9.06
CA THR A 98 -6.49 41.76 8.92
C THR A 98 -6.30 42.01 7.44
N LYS A 99 -7.01 43.03 6.96
CA LYS A 99 -6.71 43.73 5.72
C LYS A 99 -5.26 44.16 5.82
N ASP A 100 -4.34 43.50 5.11
CA ASP A 100 -3.20 44.17 4.48
C ASP A 100 -2.30 43.24 3.67
N LYS A 101 -1.95 43.76 2.48
CA LYS A 101 -0.84 43.42 1.59
C LYS A 101 -0.78 42.00 1.02
N ILE A 102 -1.18 41.94 -0.25
CA ILE A 102 -0.87 40.90 -1.24
C ILE A 102 0.66 40.80 -1.37
N LYS A 103 1.28 39.96 -0.53
CA LYS A 103 2.53 39.28 -0.89
C LYS A 103 2.15 37.88 -1.32
N LYS A 104 2.48 37.50 -2.56
CA LYS A 104 2.39 36.13 -3.07
C LYS A 104 2.99 35.20 -2.03
N LYS A 105 2.16 34.52 -1.24
CA LYS A 105 2.62 33.49 -0.31
C LYS A 105 3.18 32.38 -1.17
N SER A 106 4.52 32.30 -1.19
CA SER A 106 5.29 31.18 -1.69
C SER A 106 4.60 29.87 -1.28
N TYR A 107 4.37 28.99 -2.26
CA TYR A 107 3.75 27.67 -2.12
C TYR A 107 4.65 26.66 -1.36
N SER A 108 5.43 27.09 -0.38
CA SER A 108 6.52 26.30 0.21
C SER A 108 6.23 25.68 1.59
N ASN A 109 4.96 25.50 1.99
CA ASN A 109 4.63 24.98 3.33
C ASN A 109 3.61 23.82 3.34
N TYR A 110 3.59 23.00 2.30
CA TYR A 110 2.82 21.74 2.28
C TYR A 110 3.68 20.51 2.62
N GLU A 111 5.00 20.64 2.71
CA GLU A 111 5.88 19.51 3.04
C GLU A 111 5.95 19.18 4.53
N THR A 112 5.64 20.12 5.42
CA THR A 112 5.86 19.97 6.87
C THR A 112 4.79 19.17 7.60
N ASN A 113 3.60 18.99 7.01
CA ASN A 113 2.47 18.32 7.67
C ASN A 113 1.79 17.32 6.73
N CYS A 114 2.43 16.18 6.50
CA CYS A 114 1.78 15.05 5.85
C CYS A 114 1.94 13.78 6.65
N ASP A 115 0.86 13.02 6.66
CA ASP A 115 0.83 11.71 7.27
C ASP A 115 1.42 10.70 6.28
N GLN A 116 2.16 9.73 6.82
CA GLN A 116 2.78 8.68 6.03
C GLN A 116 1.80 7.53 5.86
N PHE A 117 1.80 6.95 4.66
CA PHE A 117 0.97 5.82 4.31
C PHE A 117 1.81 4.77 3.60
N HIS A 118 1.40 3.51 3.75
CA HIS A 118 1.89 2.41 2.97
C HIS A 118 0.74 1.72 2.23
N ALA A 119 0.92 1.56 0.92
CA ALA A 119 0.03 0.80 0.06
C ALA A 119 0.72 -0.44 -0.50
N VAL A 120 -0.03 -1.52 -0.65
CA VAL A 120 0.40 -2.73 -1.33
C VAL A 120 -0.65 -3.12 -2.36
N LEU A 121 -0.29 -3.04 -3.64
CA LEU A 121 -1.07 -3.63 -4.73
C LEU A 121 -0.56 -5.06 -4.94
N THR A 122 -1.48 -6.03 -4.88
CA THR A 122 -1.23 -7.44 -5.17
C THR A 122 -1.94 -7.81 -6.45
N VAL A 123 -1.23 -8.40 -7.41
CA VAL A 123 -1.77 -8.85 -8.69
C VAL A 123 -1.44 -10.34 -8.83
N LYS A 124 -2.47 -11.18 -8.88
CA LYS A 124 -2.31 -12.62 -9.14
C LYS A 124 -2.37 -12.82 -10.65
N ASN A 125 -1.26 -13.23 -11.27
CA ASN A 125 -1.13 -13.24 -12.73
C ASN A 125 -2.05 -14.28 -13.37
N SER A 126 -2.11 -15.49 -12.81
CA SER A 126 -3.01 -16.58 -13.24
C SER A 126 -4.49 -16.23 -13.31
N THR A 127 -5.00 -15.34 -12.44
CA THR A 127 -6.44 -15.00 -12.40
C THR A 127 -6.72 -13.55 -12.76
N GLY A 128 -5.68 -12.74 -13.00
CA GLY A 128 -5.79 -11.28 -13.13
C GLY A 128 -6.33 -10.56 -11.89
N HIS A 129 -6.47 -11.23 -10.74
CA HIS A 129 -7.09 -10.64 -9.55
C HIS A 129 -6.19 -9.58 -8.94
N ARG A 130 -6.76 -8.40 -8.67
CA ARG A 130 -6.06 -7.27 -8.08
C ARG A 130 -6.64 -6.95 -6.70
N ARG A 131 -5.76 -6.73 -5.72
CA ARG A 131 -6.13 -6.29 -4.37
C ARG A 131 -5.22 -5.15 -3.95
N LEU A 132 -5.82 -4.03 -3.58
CA LEU A 132 -5.12 -2.89 -2.99
C LEU A 132 -5.35 -2.87 -1.49
N THR A 133 -4.27 -2.76 -0.74
CA THR A 133 -4.28 -2.59 0.71
C THR A 133 -3.63 -1.27 1.05
N VAL A 134 -4.21 -0.51 1.97
CA VAL A 134 -3.69 0.77 2.45
C VAL A 134 -3.70 0.82 3.97
N THR A 135 -2.64 1.39 4.55
CA THR A 135 -2.49 1.58 5.98
C THR A 135 -1.83 2.93 6.21
N LYS A 136 -2.30 3.65 7.22
CA LYS A 136 -1.70 4.91 7.67
C LYS A 136 -0.67 4.60 8.76
N ASP A 137 0.55 5.09 8.61
CA ASP A 137 1.60 4.89 9.61
C ASP A 137 1.19 5.54 10.94
N GLY A 138 1.47 4.87 12.05
CA GLY A 138 1.00 5.27 13.39
C GLY A 138 -0.42 4.78 13.72
N THR A 139 -1.16 4.25 12.75
CA THR A 139 -2.40 3.49 13.00
C THR A 139 -2.16 2.02 12.68
N ASN A 140 -2.64 1.10 13.52
CA ASN A 140 -2.59 -0.34 13.21
C ASN A 140 -3.74 -0.77 12.27
N THR A 141 -4.53 0.19 11.76
CA THR A 141 -5.72 -0.07 10.95
C THR A 141 -5.36 -0.16 9.48
N THR A 142 -5.68 -1.30 8.88
CA THR A 142 -5.39 -1.60 7.48
C THR A 142 -6.69 -1.82 6.71
N TYR A 143 -6.86 -1.08 5.62
CA TYR A 143 -8.04 -1.17 4.76
C TYR A 143 -7.72 -1.93 3.48
N ASN A 144 -8.70 -2.70 3.00
CA ASN A 144 -8.57 -3.54 1.83
C ASN A 144 -9.64 -3.19 0.81
N SER A 145 -9.27 -3.07 -0.46
CA SER A 145 -10.25 -2.98 -1.54
C SER A 145 -11.10 -4.26 -1.57
N LYS A 146 -12.43 -4.12 -1.57
CA LYS A 146 -13.34 -5.21 -1.94
C LYS A 146 -12.94 -5.73 -3.33
N LYS A 147 -12.98 -7.06 -3.55
CA LYS A 147 -12.50 -7.75 -4.78
C LYS A 147 -12.71 -6.87 -6.02
N VAL A 148 -11.62 -6.34 -6.58
CA VAL A 148 -11.66 -5.58 -7.82
C VAL A 148 -11.56 -6.59 -8.95
N SER A 149 -12.68 -7.19 -9.31
CA SER A 149 -12.83 -7.82 -10.62
C SER A 149 -12.94 -6.67 -11.62
N THR A 150 -11.86 -6.44 -12.36
CA THR A 150 -11.90 -5.67 -13.62
C THR A 150 -12.36 -4.21 -13.53
N THR A 151 -12.20 -3.52 -12.40
CA THR A 151 -12.35 -2.06 -12.38
C THR A 151 -10.99 -1.42 -12.57
N THR A 152 -10.78 -0.94 -13.79
CA THR A 152 -9.79 0.06 -14.21
C THR A 152 -9.35 0.93 -13.03
N LEU A 153 -8.04 0.97 -12.76
CA LEU A 153 -7.43 2.02 -11.94
C LEU A 153 -7.99 3.34 -12.48
N ARG A 154 -8.81 4.06 -11.71
CA ARG A 154 -9.59 5.17 -12.26
C ARG A 154 -8.65 6.13 -13.01
N PRO A 155 -8.87 6.37 -14.32
CA PRO A 155 -8.09 7.36 -15.03
C PRO A 155 -8.27 8.73 -14.37
N VAL A 156 -7.20 9.51 -14.40
CA VAL A 156 -6.96 10.78 -13.68
C VAL A 156 -8.03 11.86 -13.94
N SER A 157 -8.94 11.67 -14.89
CA SER A 157 -9.92 12.66 -15.36
C SER A 157 -11.15 12.85 -14.45
N GLU A 158 -11.39 12.01 -13.45
CA GLU A 158 -12.61 12.06 -12.62
C GLU A 158 -12.47 12.78 -11.26
N LEU A 159 -11.38 13.51 -11.02
CA LEU A 159 -11.36 14.43 -9.88
C LEU A 159 -12.35 15.57 -10.14
N PRO A 160 -13.27 15.89 -9.21
CA PRO A 160 -14.21 16.99 -9.40
C PRO A 160 -13.42 18.27 -9.66
N LYS A 161 -13.48 18.75 -10.91
CA LYS A 161 -12.92 20.04 -11.30
C LYS A 161 -13.63 21.08 -10.45
N LYS A 162 -12.85 21.74 -9.58
CA LYS A 162 -13.30 22.87 -8.77
C LYS A 162 -13.99 23.88 -9.70
N LYS A 163 -15.30 24.08 -9.55
CA LYS A 163 -16.05 25.11 -10.29
C LYS A 163 -15.34 26.45 -10.04
N LYS A 164 -14.74 26.98 -11.09
CA LYS A 164 -14.12 28.31 -11.09
C LYS A 164 -15.28 29.28 -11.25
N ASN A 165 -15.85 29.75 -10.14
CA ASN A 165 -16.77 30.88 -10.18
C ASN A 165 -15.95 32.09 -10.66
N ARG A 166 -16.21 32.51 -11.90
CA ARG A 166 -15.88 33.85 -12.38
C ARG A 166 -16.98 34.76 -11.82
N ASN A 167 -16.59 35.67 -10.92
CA ASN A 167 -17.23 36.98 -10.84
C ASN A 167 -16.71 37.83 -12.00
#